data_AF-A0A5T6VW68-F1
#
_entry.id   AF-A0A5T6VW68-F1
#
_cell.length_a   1.000
_cell.length_b   1.000
_cell.length_c   1.000
_cell.angle_alpha   90.00
_cell.angle_beta   90.00
_cell.angle_gamma   90.00
#
_symmetry.space_group_name_H-M   'P 1'
#
loop_
_entity.id
_entity.type
_entity.pdbx_description
1 polymer ?
#
loop_
_entity_poly.entity_id
_entity_poly.type
_entity_poly.pdbx_seq_one_letter_code
_entity_poly.pdbx_strand_id
1 'polypeptide(L)' 'MIDLQQRYETIKSACENLKLQANPALRIKNKRQVITSRKPKTRKIPKWCIDRIPSDAQVIGETELHYLVRH' A
#
# COMPACT_ATOMS: atom_id res chain seq x y z
N MET A 1 2.68 24.65 -35.67
CA MET A 1 1.38 24.03 -35.32
C MET A 1 1.50 22.55 -35.59
N ILE A 2 1.31 21.71 -34.57
CA ILE A 2 1.28 20.26 -34.79
C ILE A 2 0.00 19.95 -35.56
N ASP A 3 0.17 19.28 -36.69
CA ASP A 3 -0.89 18.91 -37.61
C ASP A 3 -1.92 18.00 -36.91
N LEU A 4 -3.21 18.28 -37.13
CA LEU A 4 -4.31 17.62 -36.43
C LEU A 4 -4.35 16.12 -36.75
N GLN A 5 -3.90 15.77 -37.95
CA GLN A 5 -3.78 14.40 -38.42
C GLN A 5 -2.67 13.64 -37.70
N GLN A 6 -1.50 14.28 -37.48
CA GLN A 6 -0.41 13.69 -36.70
C GLN A 6 -0.83 13.37 -35.26
N ARG A 7 -1.63 14.25 -34.64
CA ARG A 7 -2.19 14.01 -33.30
C ARG A 7 -3.13 12.81 -33.29
N TYR A 8 -4.00 12.70 -34.29
CA TYR A 8 -4.94 11.59 -34.38
C TYR A 8 -4.22 10.25 -34.55
N GLU A 9 -3.24 10.17 -35.44
CA GLU A 9 -2.47 8.93 -35.66
C GLU A 9 -1.66 8.52 -34.43
N THR A 10 -1.10 9.49 -33.71
CA THR A 10 -0.35 9.23 -32.46
C THR A 10 -1.27 8.65 -31.38
N ILE A 11 -2.46 9.24 -31.21
CA ILE A 11 -3.46 8.76 -30.23
C ILE A 11 -3.95 7.36 -30.63
N LYS A 12 -4.23 7.14 -31.91
CA LYS A 12 -4.69 5.84 -32.43
C LYS A 12 -3.66 4.74 -32.20
N SER A 13 -2.40 5.00 -32.49
CA SER A 13 -1.29 4.06 -32.23
C SER A 13 -1.14 3.75 -30.74
N ALA A 14 -1.21 4.76 -29.88
CA ALA A 14 -1.14 4.57 -28.43
C ALA A 14 -2.30 3.69 -27.91
N CYS A 15 -3.52 3.91 -28.40
CA CYS A 15 -4.69 3.11 -28.03
C CYS A 15 -4.58 1.64 -28.47
N GLU A 16 -4.10 1.36 -29.67
CA GLU A 16 -3.89 -0.03 -30.14
C GLU A 16 -2.80 -0.73 -29.32
N ASN A 17 -1.71 -0.03 -28.98
CA ASN A 17 -0.66 -0.58 -28.13
C ASN A 17 -1.15 -0.89 -26.71
N LEU A 18 -2.04 -0.06 -26.15
CA LEU A 18 -2.65 -0.29 -24.84
C LEU A 18 -3.57 -1.52 -24.85
N LYS A 19 -4.31 -1.77 -25.93
CA LYS A 19 -5.15 -2.99 -26.08
C LYS A 19 -4.32 -4.26 -26.14
N LEU A 20 -3.14 -4.20 -26.77
CA LEU A 20 -2.19 -5.32 -26.87
C LEU A 20 -1.44 -5.57 -25.57
N GLN A 21 -1.46 -4.62 -24.64
CA GLN A 21 -0.88 -4.80 -23.32
C GLN A 21 -1.75 -5.81 -22.56
N ALA A 22 -1.34 -7.08 -22.56
CA ALA A 22 -1.96 -8.12 -21.74
C ALA A 22 -2.02 -7.62 -20.30
N ASN A 23 -3.23 -7.33 -19.81
CA ASN A 23 -3.47 -6.82 -18.46
C ASN A 23 -2.65 -7.67 -17.49
N PRO A 24 -1.58 -7.16 -16.87
CA PRO A 24 -0.79 -7.94 -15.95
C PRO A 24 -1.75 -8.33 -14.82
N ALA A 25 -1.96 -9.64 -14.64
CA ALA A 25 -2.82 -10.16 -13.60
C ALA A 25 -2.49 -9.41 -12.31
N LEU A 26 -3.48 -8.66 -11.78
CA LEU A 26 -3.29 -7.76 -10.64
C LEU A 26 -2.42 -8.47 -9.61
N ARG A 27 -1.16 -8.05 -9.50
CA ARG A 27 -0.14 -8.65 -8.60
C ARG A 27 -0.46 -8.42 -7.13
N ILE A 28 -1.69 -8.04 -6.83
CA ILE A 28 -2.23 -7.96 -5.50
C ILE A 28 -2.77 -9.35 -5.24
N LYS A 29 -1.94 -10.20 -4.63
CA LYS A 29 -2.41 -11.35 -3.86
C LYS A 29 -3.51 -10.81 -2.93
N ASN A 30 -4.77 -10.90 -3.35
CA ASN A 30 -5.97 -10.71 -2.53
C ASN A 30 -6.12 -11.85 -1.52
N LYS A 31 -5.00 -12.38 -1.01
CA LYS A 31 -4.98 -13.19 0.18
C LYS A 31 -4.90 -12.20 1.34
N ARG A 32 -6.04 -11.64 1.72
CA ARG A 32 -6.28 -11.27 3.12
C ARG A 32 -6.09 -12.56 3.92
N GLN A 33 -4.84 -12.91 4.22
CA GLN A 33 -4.57 -13.98 5.16
C GLN A 33 -5.08 -13.47 6.49
N VAL A 34 -6.23 -13.97 6.90
CA VAL A 34 -6.73 -13.79 8.25
C VAL A 34 -5.66 -14.41 9.14
N ILE A 35 -4.85 -13.56 9.78
CA ILE A 35 -3.81 -14.03 10.70
C ILE A 35 -4.55 -14.58 11.91
N THR A 36 -4.79 -15.89 11.92
CA THR A 36 -5.49 -16.64 12.98
C THR A 36 -4.65 -16.86 14.22
N SER A 37 -3.41 -16.35 14.27
CA SER A 37 -2.58 -16.48 15.47
C SER A 37 -3.16 -15.62 16.60
N ARG A 38 -3.60 -16.30 17.68
CA ARG A 38 -3.96 -15.69 18.96
C ARG A 38 -2.74 -15.19 19.75
N LYS A 39 -1.56 -15.16 19.12
CA LYS A 39 -0.36 -14.64 19.76
C LYS A 39 -0.46 -13.12 19.81
N PRO A 40 -0.25 -12.52 20.98
CA PRO A 40 -0.28 -11.07 21.11
C PRO A 40 0.77 -10.46 20.20
N LYS A 41 0.36 -9.47 19.40
CA LYS A 41 1.17 -8.90 18.33
C LYS A 41 1.89 -7.67 18.86
N THR A 42 3.21 -7.75 18.96
CA THR A 42 4.04 -6.57 19.20
C THR A 42 4.17 -5.77 17.91
N ARG A 43 3.92 -4.46 17.98
CA ARG A 43 4.04 -3.52 16.85
C ARG A 43 4.85 -2.30 17.25
N LYS A 44 5.43 -1.63 16.26
CA LYS A 44 6.14 -0.34 16.43
C LYS A 44 5.18 0.79 16.14
N ILE A 45 5.04 1.74 17.06
CA ILE A 45 4.26 2.96 16.92
C ILE A 45 5.22 4.15 17.01
N PRO A 46 5.25 5.07 16.04
CA PRO A 46 6.11 6.25 16.14
C PRO A 46 5.80 7.08 17.40
N LYS A 47 6.80 7.71 18.02
CA LYS A 47 6.59 8.48 19.25
C LYS A 47 5.58 9.64 19.09
N TRP A 48 5.52 10.25 17.91
CA TRP A 48 4.55 11.30 17.58
C TRP A 48 3.09 10.79 17.48
N CYS A 49 2.89 9.46 17.50
CA CYS A 49 1.57 8.81 17.52
C CYS A 49 1.17 8.30 18.92
N ILE A 50 1.79 8.77 20.01
CA ILE A 50 1.50 8.25 21.36
C ILE A 50 0.01 8.38 21.74
N ASP A 51 -0.63 9.48 21.36
CA ASP A 51 -2.05 9.74 21.63
C ASP A 51 -2.99 8.83 20.81
N ARG A 52 -2.45 8.14 19.81
CA ARG A 52 -3.16 7.18 18.96
C ARG A 52 -2.91 5.73 19.36
N ILE A 53 -2.22 5.49 20.48
CA ILE A 53 -2.05 4.14 21.02
C ILE A 53 -3.43 3.62 21.46
N PRO A 54 -3.84 2.43 20.99
CA PRO A 54 -5.10 1.82 21.42
C PRO A 54 -5.12 1.64 22.94
N SER A 55 -6.24 1.94 23.58
CA SER A 55 -6.37 1.87 25.05
C SER A 55 -6.21 0.45 25.61
N ASP A 56 -6.43 -0.57 24.78
CA ASP A 56 -6.25 -1.99 25.12
C ASP A 56 -4.80 -2.47 24.93
N ALA A 57 -3.87 -1.58 24.56
CA ALA A 57 -2.50 -1.94 24.26
C ALA A 57 -1.51 -1.40 25.31
N GLN A 58 -0.49 -2.20 25.65
CA GLN A 58 0.54 -1.85 26.62
C GLN A 58 1.86 -1.50 25.91
N VAL A 59 2.50 -0.40 26.35
CA VAL A 59 3.87 -0.06 25.94
C VAL A 59 4.85 -0.96 26.71
N ILE A 60 5.62 -1.76 25.97
CA ILE A 60 6.59 -2.72 26.54
C ILE A 60 8.02 -2.16 26.51
N GLY A 61 8.27 -1.18 25.66
CA GLY A 61 9.56 -0.51 25.59
C GLY A 61 9.55 0.63 24.59
N GLU A 62 10.66 1.35 24.55
CA GLU A 62 10.86 2.42 23.59
C GLU A 62 12.21 2.32 22.89
N THR A 63 12.28 2.95 21.74
CA THR A 63 13.49 3.23 20.96
C THR A 63 13.51 4.74 20.73
N GLU A 64 14.58 5.28 20.14
CA GLU A 64 14.71 6.72 19.86
C GLU A 64 13.47 7.31 19.16
N LEU A 65 12.90 6.60 18.17
CA LEU A 65 11.80 7.10 17.34
C LEU A 65 10.44 6.40 17.53
N HIS A 66 10.38 5.30 18.29
CA HIS A 66 9.19 4.45 18.35
C HIS A 66 8.92 3.89 19.76
N TYR A 67 7.66 3.62 20.04
CA TYR A 67 7.19 2.75 21.11
C TYR A 67 6.96 1.33 20.59
N LEU A 68 7.30 0.34 21.40
CA LEU A 68 6.92 -1.05 21.21
C LEU A 68 5.64 -1.30 21.99
N VAL A 69 4.57 -1.64 21.28
CA VAL A 69 3.22 -1.76 21.84
C VAL A 69 2.68 -3.16 21.58
N ARG A 70 1.99 -3.74 22.56
CA ARG A 70 1.38 -5.08 22.49
C ARG A 70 -0.08 -4.99 22.93
N HIS A 71 -0.97 -5.55 22.11
CA HIS A 71 -2.31 -5.94 22.53
C HIS A 71 -2.26 -7.27 23.27
#